data_AF-A0A2V4VER8-F1
#
_entry.id   AF-A0A2V4VER8-F1
#
_cell.length_a   1.000
_cell.length_b   1.000
_cell.length_c   1.000
_cell.angle_alpha   90.00
_cell.angle_beta   90.00
_cell.angle_gamma   90.00
#
_symmetry.space_group_name_H-M   'P 1'
#
loop_
_entity.id
_entity.type
_entity.pdbx_description
1 polymer ?
#
loop_
_entity_poly.entity_id
_entity_poly.type
_entity_poly.pdbx_seq_one_letter_code
_entity_poly.pdbx_strand_id
1 'polypeptide(L)'
;MSIYKKPIWRWTINLLYPAIIFMFQSWGPILDSWVFPILFAALFCFLWSDVKDLLVSTVLAWGVAIPIWFYVIERPESSFGAEHFAAHLWLIVLLYVIFVFIPQFLILTTRLRVMDYIIMNGSKRTEGTR
;
A
#
# COMPACT_ATOMS: atom_id res chain seq x y z
N MET A 1 -2.61 -15.28 -17.07
CA MET A 1 -3.03 -14.51 -15.85
C MET A 1 -4.24 -13.63 -16.18
N SER A 2 -5.46 -14.18 -16.08
CA SER A 2 -6.71 -13.46 -16.41
C SER A 2 -7.26 -12.63 -15.23
N ILE A 3 -6.85 -12.93 -14.00
CA ILE A 3 -7.43 -12.35 -12.78
C ILE A 3 -7.04 -10.86 -12.62
N TYR A 4 -5.79 -10.49 -12.90
CA TYR A 4 -5.31 -9.09 -12.82
C TYR A 4 -5.91 -8.14 -13.87
N LYS A 5 -6.54 -8.67 -14.93
CA LYS A 5 -7.19 -7.83 -15.96
C LYS A 5 -8.59 -7.40 -15.57
N LYS A 6 -9.21 -8.02 -14.55
CA LYS A 6 -10.58 -7.65 -14.15
C LYS A 6 -10.54 -6.36 -13.33
N PRO A 7 -11.22 -5.28 -13.75
CA PRO A 7 -11.19 -4.00 -13.05
C PRO A 7 -11.72 -4.11 -11.62
N ILE A 8 -12.66 -5.04 -11.37
CA ILE A 8 -13.23 -5.30 -10.05
C ILE A 8 -12.16 -5.71 -9.02
N TRP A 9 -11.19 -6.52 -9.43
CA TRP A 9 -10.16 -7.06 -8.53
C TRP A 9 -9.11 -5.99 -8.19
N ARG A 10 -8.76 -5.15 -9.17
CA ARG A 10 -7.87 -3.99 -8.95
C ARG A 10 -8.49 -3.01 -7.96
N TRP A 11 -9.76 -2.66 -8.15
CA TRP A 11 -10.48 -1.79 -7.22
C TRP A 11 -10.62 -2.39 -5.83
N THR A 12 -10.89 -3.69 -5.74
CA THR A 12 -10.98 -4.39 -4.45
C THR A 12 -9.67 -4.30 -3.69
N ILE A 13 -8.54 -4.61 -4.32
CA ILE A 13 -7.21 -4.52 -3.68
C ILE A 13 -6.90 -3.06 -3.29
N ASN A 14 -7.21 -2.11 -4.17
CA ASN A 14 -6.93 -0.69 -3.92
C ASN A 14 -7.74 -0.10 -2.76
N LEU A 15 -8.94 -0.62 -2.50
CA LEU A 15 -9.78 -0.24 -1.36
C LEU A 15 -9.47 -1.06 -0.11
N LEU A 16 -9.01 -2.30 -0.28
CA LEU A 16 -8.67 -3.18 0.84
C LEU A 16 -7.45 -2.66 1.60
N TYR A 17 -6.44 -2.13 0.90
CA TYR A 17 -5.26 -1.53 1.54
C TYR A 17 -5.62 -0.42 2.55
N PRO A 18 -6.33 0.67 2.15
CA PRO A 18 -6.70 1.73 3.09
C PRO A 18 -7.67 1.25 4.19
N ALA A 19 -8.55 0.29 3.91
CA ALA A 19 -9.46 -0.27 4.91
C ALA A 19 -8.70 -1.06 6.01
N ILE A 20 -7.67 -1.81 5.63
CA ILE A 20 -6.83 -2.53 6.59
C ILE A 20 -5.98 -1.54 7.42
N ILE A 21 -5.41 -0.52 6.79
CA ILE A 21 -4.68 0.55 7.50
C ILE A 21 -5.60 1.22 8.54
N PHE A 22 -6.84 1.53 8.17
CA PHE A 22 -7.84 2.07 9.10
C PHE A 22 -8.10 1.15 10.30
N MET A 23 -8.26 -0.16 10.06
CA MET A 23 -8.48 -1.15 11.12
C MET A 23 -7.29 -1.25 12.07
N PHE A 24 -6.06 -1.31 11.53
CA PHE A 24 -4.85 -1.33 12.36
C PHE A 24 -4.75 -0.08 13.24
N GLN A 25 -5.06 1.08 12.69
CA GLN A 25 -5.03 2.34 13.42
C GLN A 25 -6.09 2.38 14.55
N SER A 26 -7.25 1.76 14.33
CA SER A 26 -8.34 1.67 15.32
C SER A 26 -8.06 0.69 16.46
N TRP A 27 -7.06 -0.19 16.30
CA TRP A 27 -6.71 -1.25 17.26
C TRP A 27 -5.43 -0.95 18.05
N GLY A 28 -5.02 0.32 18.13
CA GLY A 28 -4.03 0.90 19.05
C GLY A 28 -2.84 0.00 19.44
N PRO A 29 -2.98 -0.90 20.43
CA PRO A 29 -1.93 -1.81 20.90
C PRO A 29 -1.27 -2.74 19.84
N ILE A 30 -1.92 -3.05 18.71
CA ILE A 30 -1.31 -3.93 17.68
C ILE A 30 -0.15 -3.24 16.93
N LEU A 31 -0.03 -1.91 17.05
CA LEU A 31 1.02 -1.11 16.41
C LEU A 31 2.28 -0.91 17.27
N ASP A 32 2.40 -1.55 18.44
CA ASP A 32 3.68 -1.58 19.19
C ASP A 32 4.83 -2.17 18.35
N SER A 33 4.49 -3.00 17.34
CA SER A 33 5.45 -3.58 16.41
C SER A 33 5.21 -3.13 14.97
N TRP A 34 6.21 -2.45 14.40
CA TRP A 34 6.27 -2.08 12.98
C TRP A 34 6.41 -3.28 12.03
N VAL A 35 6.65 -4.47 12.55
CA VAL A 35 6.83 -5.70 11.76
C VAL A 35 5.56 -6.06 10.98
N PHE A 36 4.38 -5.97 11.61
CA PHE A 36 3.12 -6.32 10.96
C PHE A 36 2.75 -5.35 9.82
N PRO A 37 2.82 -4.01 10.00
CA PRO A 37 2.65 -3.06 8.91
C PRO A 37 3.60 -3.31 7.73
N ILE A 38 4.88 -3.59 8.01
CA ILE A 38 5.89 -3.82 6.96
C ILE A 38 5.60 -5.11 6.18
N LEU A 39 5.24 -6.20 6.86
CA LEU A 39 4.88 -7.46 6.20
C LEU A 39 3.62 -7.31 5.33
N PHE A 40 2.59 -6.62 5.84
CA PHE A 40 1.39 -6.32 5.05
C PHE A 40 1.72 -5.45 3.84
N ALA A 41 2.51 -4.40 4.04
CA ALA A 41 2.99 -3.53 2.96
C ALA A 41 3.70 -4.34 1.86
N ALA A 42 4.56 -5.30 2.23
CA ALA A 42 5.27 -6.17 1.30
C ALA A 42 4.33 -7.13 0.56
N LEU A 43 3.32 -7.70 1.23
CA LEU A 43 2.32 -8.56 0.58
C LEU A 43 1.53 -7.79 -0.48
N PHE A 44 1.13 -6.54 -0.18
CA PHE A 44 0.39 -5.71 -1.12
C PHE A 44 1.21 -5.35 -2.38
N CYS A 45 2.54 -5.27 -2.29
CA CYS A 45 3.41 -5.11 -3.46
C CYS A 45 3.26 -6.23 -4.50
N PHE A 46 2.90 -7.44 -4.08
CA PHE A 46 2.65 -8.54 -5.01
C PHE A 46 1.23 -8.53 -5.59
N LEU A 47 0.30 -7.88 -4.89
CA LEU A 47 -1.12 -7.79 -5.22
C LEU A 47 -1.42 -6.64 -6.19
N TRP A 48 -0.65 -5.55 -6.14
CA TRP A 48 -0.83 -4.46 -7.10
C TRP A 48 -0.42 -4.86 -8.52
N SER A 49 -1.28 -4.49 -9.47
CA SER A 49 -1.06 -4.81 -10.88
C SER A 49 -0.13 -3.81 -11.56
N ASP A 50 -0.09 -2.57 -11.05
CA ASP A 50 0.68 -1.46 -11.61
C ASP A 50 1.04 -0.48 -10.49
N VAL A 51 2.06 0.35 -10.72
CA VAL A 51 2.46 1.46 -9.86
C VAL A 51 1.31 2.45 -9.64
N LYS A 52 0.45 2.63 -10.64
CA LYS A 52 -0.76 3.46 -10.52
C LYS A 52 -1.69 2.97 -9.41
N ASP A 53 -1.82 1.65 -9.26
CA ASP A 53 -2.68 1.06 -8.22
C ASP A 53 -2.12 1.31 -6.82
N LEU A 54 -0.79 1.23 -6.67
CA LEU A 54 -0.08 1.61 -5.45
C LEU A 54 -0.33 3.07 -5.10
N LEU A 55 -0.16 4.00 -6.06
CA LEU A 55 -0.40 5.43 -5.83
C LEU A 55 -1.84 5.71 -5.42
N VAL A 56 -2.83 5.14 -6.11
CA VAL A 56 -4.25 5.31 -5.78
C VAL A 56 -4.53 4.78 -4.36
N SER A 57 -4.00 3.61 -4.01
CA SER A 57 -4.18 3.02 -2.68
C SER A 57 -3.55 3.88 -1.58
N THR A 58 -2.35 4.42 -1.81
CA THR A 58 -1.66 5.32 -0.89
C THR A 58 -2.42 6.63 -0.71
N VAL A 59 -2.91 7.23 -1.79
CA VAL A 59 -3.71 8.46 -1.74
C VAL A 59 -5.04 8.22 -1.03
N LEU A 60 -5.70 7.08 -1.26
CA LEU A 60 -6.91 6.71 -0.52
C LEU A 60 -6.63 6.49 0.98
N ALA A 61 -5.49 5.88 1.32
CA ALA A 61 -5.12 5.68 2.72
C ALA A 61 -4.92 7.03 3.43
N TRP A 62 -4.09 7.90 2.87
CA TRP A 62 -3.74 9.18 3.49
C TRP A 62 -4.78 10.29 3.31
N GLY A 63 -5.52 10.28 2.21
CA GLY A 63 -6.51 11.31 1.89
C GLY A 63 -7.93 10.97 2.34
N VAL A 64 -8.24 9.70 2.61
CA VAL A 64 -9.59 9.26 3.00
C VAL A 64 -9.56 8.51 4.32
N ALA A 65 -8.87 7.37 4.39
CA ALA A 65 -8.93 6.50 5.57
C ALA A 65 -8.38 7.18 6.84
N ILE A 66 -7.16 7.74 6.76
CA ILE A 66 -6.51 8.39 7.91
C ILE A 66 -7.30 9.62 8.38
N PRO A 67 -7.77 10.54 7.51
CA PRO A 67 -8.62 11.65 7.91
C PRO A 67 -9.94 11.19 8.55
N ILE A 68 -10.62 10.20 7.95
CA ILE A 68 -11.86 9.67 8.53
C ILE A 68 -11.60 9.07 9.91
N TRP A 69 -10.54 8.29 10.07
CA TRP A 69 -10.16 7.71 11.36
C TRP A 69 -9.93 8.81 12.40
N PHE A 70 -9.14 9.82 12.04
CA PHE A 70 -8.83 10.93 12.92
C PHE A 70 -10.08 11.72 13.33
N TYR A 71 -10.95 12.08 12.38
CA TYR A 71 -12.14 12.88 12.68
C TYR A 71 -13.26 12.11 13.41
N VAL A 72 -13.40 10.81 13.15
CA VAL A 72 -14.53 10.00 13.63
C VAL A 72 -14.21 9.20 14.89
N ILE A 73 -12.99 8.69 15.02
CA ILE A 73 -12.58 7.80 16.12
C ILE A 73 -11.69 8.53 17.10
N GLU A 74 -10.61 9.13 16.62
CA GLU A 74 -9.55 9.62 17.52
C GLU A 74 -9.83 11.01 18.10
N ARG A 75 -10.40 11.96 17.33
CA ARG A 75 -10.70 13.33 17.78
C ARG A 75 -11.83 13.46 18.83
N PRO A 76 -12.93 12.68 18.76
CA PRO A 76 -14.00 12.78 19.76
C PRO A 76 -13.63 12.14 21.11
N GLU A 77 -12.74 11.16 21.13
CA GLU A 77 -12.09 10.75 22.37
C GLU A 77 -10.98 11.76 22.68
N SER A 78 -11.01 12.40 23.85
CA SER A 78 -9.88 13.22 24.32
C SER A 78 -8.71 12.31 24.72
N SER A 79 -8.17 11.57 23.76
CA SER A 79 -7.11 10.59 23.94
C SER A 79 -5.75 11.29 23.77
N PHE A 80 -4.74 10.77 24.44
CA PHE A 80 -3.34 11.15 24.22
C PHE A 80 -2.89 10.89 22.76
N GLY A 81 -3.55 9.96 22.06
CA GLY A 81 -3.25 9.59 20.67
C GLY A 81 -3.64 10.67 19.65
N ALA A 82 -4.78 11.35 19.82
CA ALA A 82 -5.21 12.44 18.93
C ALA A 82 -4.21 13.60 18.91
N GLU A 83 -3.78 14.05 20.09
CA GLU A 83 -2.85 15.17 20.24
C GLU A 83 -1.46 14.81 19.71
N HIS A 84 -0.98 13.59 20.02
CA HIS A 84 0.32 13.13 19.57
C HIS A 84 0.36 12.93 18.04
N PHE A 85 -0.72 12.39 17.45
CA PHE A 85 -0.86 12.23 16.01
C PHE A 85 -0.91 13.57 15.29
N ALA A 86 -1.71 14.53 15.78
CA ALA A 86 -1.79 15.86 15.18
C ALA A 86 -0.45 16.61 15.25
N ALA A 87 0.28 16.50 16.37
CA ALA A 87 1.57 17.16 16.56
C ALA A 87 2.69 16.52 15.72
N HIS A 88 2.66 15.19 15.51
CA HIS A 88 3.73 14.45 14.83
C HIS A 88 3.36 14.00 13.41
N LEU A 89 2.21 14.42 12.86
CA LEU A 89 1.72 14.03 11.54
C LEU A 89 2.81 14.13 10.47
N TRP A 90 3.53 15.25 10.45
CA TRP A 90 4.61 15.49 9.50
C TRP A 90 5.73 14.43 9.60
N LEU A 91 6.13 14.06 10.80
CA LEU A 91 7.15 13.02 11.02
C LEU A 91 6.64 11.63 10.64
N ILE A 92 5.38 11.32 10.93
CA ILE A 92 4.76 10.04 10.56
C ILE A 92 4.71 9.92 9.03
N VAL A 93 4.29 10.98 8.33
CA VAL A 93 4.29 11.02 6.86
C VAL A 93 5.70 10.84 6.31
N LEU A 94 6.70 11.54 6.86
CA LEU A 94 8.09 11.43 6.44
C LEU A 94 8.64 9.99 6.61
N LEU A 95 8.40 9.39 7.78
CA LEU A 95 8.80 8.00 8.06
C LEU A 95 8.08 7.02 7.12
N TYR A 96 6.78 7.20 6.90
CA TYR A 96 6.03 6.38 5.96
C TYR A 96 6.62 6.45 4.54
N VAL A 97 6.96 7.64 4.06
CA VAL A 97 7.53 7.81 2.72
C VAL A 97 8.86 7.05 2.60
N ILE A 98 9.75 7.21 3.58
CA ILE A 98 11.10 6.63 3.53
C ILE A 98 11.08 5.12 3.72
N PHE A 99 10.38 4.63 4.75
CA PHE A 99 10.45 3.24 5.18
C PHE A 99 9.39 2.33 4.57
N VAL A 100 8.30 2.88 4.06
CA VAL A 100 7.19 2.08 3.50
C VAL A 100 7.03 2.37 2.01
N PHE A 101 6.76 3.63 1.64
CA PHE A 101 6.42 3.97 0.26
C PHE A 101 7.58 3.74 -0.73
N ILE A 102 8.79 4.22 -0.43
CA ILE A 102 9.95 4.02 -1.32
C ILE A 102 10.27 2.52 -1.50
N PRO A 103 10.38 1.71 -0.43
CA PRO A 103 10.57 0.27 -0.58
C PRO A 103 9.45 -0.41 -1.37
N GLN A 104 8.18 -0.06 -1.12
CA GLN A 104 7.05 -0.62 -1.87
C GLN A 104 7.14 -0.29 -3.36
N PHE A 105 7.46 0.96 -3.69
CA PHE A 105 7.63 1.42 -5.06
C PHE A 105 8.76 0.68 -5.77
N LEU A 106 9.93 0.52 -5.11
CA LEU A 106 11.07 -0.19 -5.66
C LEU A 106 10.78 -1.67 -5.91
N ILE A 107 10.13 -2.36 -4.97
CA ILE A 107 9.76 -3.77 -5.12
C ILE A 107 8.80 -3.95 -6.30
N LEU A 108 7.76 -3.14 -6.38
CA LEU A 108 6.74 -3.24 -7.43
C LEU A 108 7.32 -2.95 -8.82
N THR A 109 8.09 -1.87 -8.96
CA THR A 109 8.74 -1.52 -10.24
C THR A 109 9.73 -2.58 -10.70
N THR A 110 10.51 -3.15 -9.77
CA THR A 110 11.43 -4.25 -10.08
C THR A 110 10.67 -5.47 -10.57
N ARG A 111 9.59 -5.86 -9.88
CA ARG A 111 8.73 -6.99 -10.28
C ARG A 111 8.17 -6.80 -11.69
N LEU A 112 7.62 -5.63 -11.99
CA LEU A 112 7.04 -5.33 -13.30
C LEU A 112 8.10 -5.43 -14.40
N ARG A 113 9.29 -4.83 -14.18
CA ARG A 113 10.40 -4.91 -15.14
C ARG A 113 10.89 -6.34 -15.37
N VAL A 114 10.98 -7.15 -14.31
CA VAL A 114 11.37 -8.57 -14.42
C VAL A 114 10.33 -9.36 -15.21
N MET A 115 9.03 -9.16 -14.94
CA MET A 115 7.96 -9.81 -15.70
C MET A 115 8.00 -9.44 -17.18
N ASP A 116 8.16 -8.16 -17.50
CA ASP A 116 8.26 -7.68 -18.88
C ASP A 116 9.47 -8.27 -19.60
N TYR A 117 10.61 -8.34 -18.92
CA TYR A 117 11.83 -8.97 -19.45
C TYR A 117 11.63 -10.45 -19.77
N ILE A 118 11.00 -11.22 -18.87
CA ILE A 118 10.71 -12.64 -19.08
C ILE A 118 9.78 -12.85 -20.28
N ILE A 119 8.74 -12.03 -20.41
CA ILE A 119 7.78 -12.10 -21.53
C ILE A 119 8.47 -11.78 -22.86
N MET A 120 9.25 -10.70 -22.92
CA MET A 120 10.00 -10.31 -24.12
C MET A 120 11.03 -11.35 -24.54
N ASN A 121 11.77 -11.92 -23.57
CA ASN A 121 12.79 -12.93 -23.86
C ASN A 121 12.15 -14.27 -24.29
N GLY A 122 10.99 -14.63 -23.72
CA GLY A 122 10.20 -15.79 -24.16
C GLY A 122 9.72 -15.65 -25.61
N SER A 123 9.24 -14.47 -26.00
CA SER A 123 8.77 -14.18 -27.37
C SER A 123 9.89 -14.32 -28.41
N LYS A 124 11.08 -13.80 -28.12
CA LYS A 124 12.24 -13.93 -29.02
C LYS A 124 12.65 -15.39 -29.25
N ARG A 125 12.48 -16.25 -28.23
CA ARG A 125 12.80 -17.67 -28.33
C ARG A 125 11.85 -18.43 -29.26
N THR A 126 10.57 -18.03 -29.29
CA THR A 126 9.54 -18.65 -30.15
C THR A 126 9.59 -18.20 -31.61
N GLU A 127 10.13 -17.00 -31.90
CA GLU A 127 10.35 -16.56 -33.29
C GLU A 127 11.61 -17.19 -33.91
N GLY A 128 12.67 -17.42 -33.12
CA GLY A 128 13.91 -18.05 -33.62
C GLY A 128 13.84 -19.56 -33.85
N THR A 129 12.69 -20.20 -33.63
CA THR A 129 12.46 -21.65 -33.87
C THR A 129 11.54 -21.95 -35.05
N ARG A 130 11.18 -20.93 -35.84
CA ARG A 130 10.39 -21.07 -37.07
C ARG A 130 11.23 -20.83 -38.32
#